data_AF-A0A2N8MA32-F1
#
_entry.id   AF-A0A2N8MA32-F1
#
_cell.length_a   1.000
_cell.length_b   1.000
_cell.length_c   1.000
_cell.angle_alpha   90.00
_cell.angle_beta   90.00
_cell.angle_gamma   90.00
#
_symmetry.space_group_name_H-M   'P 1'
#
loop_
_entity.id
_entity.type
_entity.pdbx_description
1 polymer ?
#
loop_
_entity_poly.entity_id
_entity_poly.type
_entity_poly.pdbx_seq_one_letter_code
_entity_poly.pdbx_strand_id
1 'polypeptide(L)'
;MIEAAAPKDEIEGALAVQMACTHTAAMAVLARLGGGHGSELRVAALGSAAARLLRAYATQVEVLRRLRHGGQQYVRVEHVYVNDGGQAVIGNVKQPEMRG
;
A
#
# COMPACT_ATOMS: atom_id res chain seq x y z
N MET A 1 -14.41 -7.76 5.40
CA MET A 1 -13.12 -7.22 4.92
C MET A 1 -13.29 -6.17 3.82
N ILE A 2 -14.00 -6.48 2.74
CA ILE A 2 -14.12 -5.57 1.58
C ILE A 2 -14.96 -4.32 1.89
N GLU A 3 -16.08 -4.45 2.62
CA GLU A 3 -16.87 -3.28 3.06
C GLU A 3 -16.10 -2.35 4.00
N ALA A 4 -15.31 -2.92 4.92
CA ALA A 4 -14.43 -2.15 5.81
C ALA A 4 -13.28 -1.46 5.04
N ALA A 5 -12.91 -1.99 3.87
CA ALA A 5 -11.93 -1.34 3.01
C ALA A 5 -12.51 -0.07 2.38
N ALA A 6 -13.82 0.00 2.08
CA ALA A 6 -14.50 1.14 1.43
C ALA A 6 -13.75 1.64 0.18
N PRO A 7 -13.66 0.82 -0.88
CA PRO A 7 -12.92 1.17 -2.10
C PRO A 7 -13.52 2.37 -2.82
N LYS A 8 -12.66 3.30 -3.28
CA LYS A 8 -13.06 4.54 -3.97
C LYS A 8 -13.14 4.39 -5.50
N ASP A 9 -12.47 3.40 -6.05
CA ASP A 9 -12.41 3.11 -7.48
C ASP A 9 -12.27 1.60 -7.73
N GLU A 10 -12.29 1.20 -9.01
CA GLU A 10 -12.18 -0.19 -9.44
C GLU A 10 -10.84 -0.84 -9.04
N ILE A 11 -9.75 -0.06 -8.97
CA ILE A 11 -8.42 -0.54 -8.60
C ILE A 11 -8.35 -0.83 -7.10
N GLU A 12 -8.88 0.07 -6.27
CA GLU A 12 -9.05 -0.17 -4.83
C GLU A 12 -9.98 -1.37 -4.58
N GLY A 13 -11.04 -1.53 -5.37
CA GLY A 13 -11.95 -2.67 -5.30
C GLY A 13 -11.26 -3.99 -5.60
N ALA A 14 -10.51 -4.06 -6.70
CA ALA A 14 -9.72 -5.23 -7.07
C ALA A 14 -8.65 -5.56 -6.01
N LEU A 15 -7.97 -4.55 -5.48
CA LEU A 15 -6.99 -4.71 -4.41
C LEU A 15 -7.64 -5.23 -3.12
N ALA A 16 -8.82 -4.73 -2.74
CA ALA A 16 -9.55 -5.20 -1.58
C ALA A 16 -9.98 -6.68 -1.71
N VAL A 17 -10.40 -7.11 -2.89
CA VAL A 17 -10.69 -8.53 -3.20
C VAL A 17 -9.41 -9.36 -3.06
N GLN A 18 -8.30 -8.93 -3.66
CA GLN A 18 -7.02 -9.63 -3.59
C GLN A 18 -6.53 -9.78 -2.13
N MET A 19 -6.69 -8.73 -1.31
CA MET A 19 -6.38 -8.74 0.12
C MET A 19 -7.24 -9.76 0.89
N ALA A 20 -8.54 -9.83 0.61
CA ALA A 20 -9.45 -10.80 1.21
C ALA A 20 -9.07 -12.25 0.86
N CYS A 21 -8.73 -12.52 -0.40
CA CYS A 21 -8.25 -13.83 -0.85
C CYS A 21 -6.93 -14.21 -0.17
N THR A 22 -5.98 -13.27 -0.10
CA THR A 22 -4.66 -13.47 0.51
C THR A 22 -4.77 -13.78 2.00
N HIS A 23 -5.61 -13.03 2.72
CA HIS A 23 -5.88 -13.26 4.14
C HIS A 23 -6.53 -14.64 4.38
N THR A 24 -7.56 -14.98 3.59
CA THR A 24 -8.24 -16.27 3.68
C THR A 24 -7.27 -17.43 3.43
N ALA A 25 -6.41 -17.32 2.42
CA ALA A 25 -5.38 -18.32 2.15
C ALA A 25 -4.38 -18.44 3.32
N ALA A 26 -3.94 -17.32 3.91
CA ALA A 26 -3.05 -17.35 5.06
C ALA A 26 -3.69 -18.07 6.25
N MET A 27 -4.96 -17.78 6.56
CA MET A 27 -5.69 -18.43 7.64
C MET A 27 -5.85 -19.93 7.39
N ALA A 28 -6.13 -20.34 6.15
CA ALA A 28 -6.23 -21.76 5.80
C ALA A 28 -4.89 -22.51 5.98
N VAL A 29 -3.76 -21.87 5.65
CA VAL A 29 -2.43 -22.45 5.88
C VAL A 29 -2.12 -22.56 7.37
N LEU A 30 -2.42 -21.51 8.15
CA LEU A 30 -2.22 -21.51 9.61
C LEU A 30 -3.09 -22.56 10.32
N ALA A 31 -4.35 -22.71 9.91
CA ALA A 31 -5.24 -23.74 10.46
C ALA A 31 -4.69 -25.16 10.25
N ARG A 32 -4.06 -25.43 9.10
CA ARG A 32 -3.39 -26.71 8.82
C ARG A 32 -2.14 -26.93 9.68
N LEU A 33 -1.53 -25.85 10.15
CA LEU A 33 -0.35 -25.87 11.01
C LEU A 33 -0.73 -26.20 12.47
N GLY A 34 -1.85 -25.66 12.95
CA GLY A 34 -2.41 -25.94 14.28
C GLY A 34 -2.97 -27.36 14.46
N GLY A 35 -3.13 -28.12 13.37
CA GLY A 35 -3.68 -29.48 13.39
C GLY A 35 -2.74 -30.58 13.90
N GLY A 36 -1.51 -30.28 14.33
CA GLY A 36 -0.63 -31.18 15.09
C GLY A 36 -0.07 -32.43 14.37
N HIS A 37 -0.45 -32.70 13.11
CA HIS A 37 -0.09 -33.93 12.42
C HIS A 37 0.68 -33.65 11.12
N GLY A 38 2.02 -33.65 11.20
CA GLY A 38 2.88 -33.50 10.02
C GLY A 38 4.37 -33.61 10.35
N SER A 39 5.16 -34.10 9.39
CA SER A 39 6.63 -34.06 9.44
C SER A 39 7.14 -32.62 9.67
N GLU A 40 8.28 -32.47 10.34
CA GLU A 40 8.96 -31.16 10.52
C GLU A 40 9.12 -30.39 9.21
N LEU A 41 9.44 -31.10 8.12
CA LEU A 41 9.56 -30.51 6.78
C LEU A 41 8.24 -29.87 6.32
N ARG A 42 7.11 -30.54 6.60
CA ARG A 42 5.77 -30.03 6.27
C ARG A 42 5.41 -28.82 7.12
N VAL A 43 5.74 -28.83 8.41
CA VAL A 43 5.50 -27.71 9.32
C VAL A 43 6.31 -26.48 8.88
N ALA A 44 7.60 -26.67 8.55
CA ALA A 44 8.46 -25.60 8.05
C ALA A 44 7.94 -25.03 6.72
N ALA A 45 7.53 -25.89 5.79
CA ALA A 45 6.96 -25.46 4.50
C ALA A 45 5.66 -24.65 4.68
N LEU A 46 4.74 -25.12 5.53
CA LEU A 46 3.49 -24.41 5.83
C LEU A 46 3.76 -23.08 6.55
N GLY A 47 4.69 -23.05 7.51
CA GLY A 47 5.08 -21.83 8.21
C GLY A 47 5.66 -20.78 7.28
N SER A 48 6.55 -21.20 6.36
CA SER A 48 7.10 -20.32 5.33
C SER A 48 6.02 -19.79 4.38
N ALA A 49 5.09 -20.65 3.93
CA ALA A 49 3.98 -20.25 3.08
C ALA A 49 3.06 -19.23 3.77
N ALA A 50 2.69 -19.46 5.04
CA ALA A 50 1.89 -18.53 5.83
C ALA A 50 2.61 -17.18 5.98
N ALA A 51 3.91 -17.19 6.32
CA ALA A 51 4.69 -15.98 6.47
C ALA A 51 4.79 -15.16 5.17
N ARG A 52 4.89 -15.84 4.01
CA ARG A 52 4.87 -15.18 2.69
C ARG A 52 3.53 -14.51 2.40
N LEU A 53 2.41 -15.19 2.68
CA LEU A 53 1.07 -14.63 2.47
C LEU A 53 0.79 -13.43 3.40
N LEU A 54 1.20 -13.53 4.67
CA LEU A 54 1.07 -12.42 5.62
C LEU A 54 1.91 -11.20 5.22
N ARG A 55 3.14 -11.40 4.72
CA ARG A 55 3.95 -10.31 4.17
C ARG A 55 3.29 -9.68 2.94
N ALA A 56 2.75 -10.49 2.02
CA ALA A 56 2.03 -9.98 0.87
C ALA A 56 0.81 -9.14 1.28
N TYR A 57 0.07 -9.58 2.29
CA TYR A 57 -1.05 -8.81 2.86
C TYR A 57 -0.61 -7.46 3.42
N ALA A 58 0.48 -7.43 4.20
CA ALA A 58 1.04 -6.17 4.72
C ALA A 58 1.45 -5.21 3.59
N THR A 59 2.10 -5.72 2.54
CA THR A 59 2.43 -4.92 1.36
C THR A 59 1.18 -4.36 0.67
N GLN A 60 0.12 -5.17 0.51
CA GLN A 60 -1.14 -4.71 -0.08
C GLN A 60 -1.80 -3.60 0.75
N VAL A 61 -1.76 -3.69 2.09
CA VAL A 61 -2.23 -2.61 2.98
C VAL A 61 -1.47 -1.32 2.74
N GLU A 62 -0.15 -1.38 2.63
CA GLU A 62 0.68 -0.20 2.35
C GLU A 62 0.44 0.37 0.95
N VAL A 63 0.21 -0.48 -0.05
CA VAL A 63 -0.21 -0.06 -1.39
C VAL A 63 -1.55 0.68 -1.33
N LEU A 64 -2.55 0.13 -0.64
CA LEU A 64 -3.86 0.78 -0.47
C LEU A 64 -3.72 2.13 0.24
N ARG A 65 -2.88 2.22 1.27
CA ARG A 65 -2.58 3.48 1.95
C ARG A 65 -1.93 4.50 1.00
N ARG A 66 -0.96 4.09 0.18
CA ARG A 66 -0.31 4.98 -0.80
C ARG A 66 -1.28 5.46 -1.88
N LEU A 67 -2.16 4.59 -2.38
CA LEU A 67 -3.21 4.97 -3.33
C LEU A 67 -4.12 6.06 -2.73
N ARG A 68 -4.49 5.94 -1.46
CA ARG A 68 -5.40 6.89 -0.78
C ARG A 68 -4.80 8.23 -0.39
N HIS A 69 -3.52 8.23 -0.01
CA HIS A 69 -2.85 9.44 0.50
C HIS A 69 -2.04 10.16 -0.59
N GLY A 70 -2.09 9.67 -1.83
CA GLY A 70 -1.58 10.35 -3.01
C GLY A 70 -0.06 10.34 -3.11
N GLY A 71 0.47 9.48 -3.98
CA GLY A 71 1.81 9.62 -4.57
C GLY A 71 1.87 10.67 -5.69
N GLN A 72 1.06 11.72 -5.62
CA GLN A 72 0.96 12.74 -6.67
C GLN A 72 2.12 13.75 -6.55
N GLN A 73 3.33 13.33 -6.89
CA GLN A 73 4.32 14.28 -7.39
C GLN A 73 3.97 14.59 -8.85
N TYR A 74 3.11 15.59 -9.07
CA TYR A 74 2.94 16.17 -10.39
C TYR A 74 4.24 16.89 -10.78
N VAL A 75 5.12 16.23 -11.54
CA VAL A 75 6.29 16.88 -12.14
C VAL A 75 5.83 17.56 -13.43
N ARG A 76 5.54 18.86 -13.37
CA ARG A 76 5.32 19.70 -14.56
C ARG A 76 6.67 20.26 -14.99
N VAL A 77 7.15 19.85 -16.17
CA VAL A 77 8.38 20.40 -16.75
C VAL A 77 8.03 21.72 -17.44
N GLU A 78 8.47 22.83 -16.84
CA GLU A 78 8.41 24.16 -17.46
C GLU A 78 9.83 24.68 -17.63
N HIS A 79 10.17 25.16 -18.83
CA HIS A 79 11.42 25.88 -19.04
C HIS A 79 11.32 27.24 -18.35
N VAL A 80 11.97 27.37 -17.20
CA VAL A 80 12.13 28.64 -16.49
C VAL A 80 13.42 29.30 -16.96
N TYR A 81 13.30 30.49 -17.57
CA TYR A 81 14.45 31.35 -17.84
C TYR A 81 14.79 32.12 -16.56
N VAL A 82 15.87 31.73 -15.88
CA VAL A 82 16.39 32.49 -14.74
C VAL A 82 17.37 33.52 -15.29
N ASN A 83 16.96 34.79 -15.32
CA ASN A 83 17.87 35.90 -15.64
C ASN A 83 18.89 36.08 -14.50
N ASP A 84 20.05 36.66 -14.80
CA ASP A 84 21.09 36.97 -13.79
C ASP A 84 20.48 37.75 -12.62
N GLY A 85 20.41 37.11 -11.45
CA GLY A 85 19.81 37.63 -10.22
C GLY A 85 18.47 36.99 -9.78
N GLY A 86 17.86 36.10 -10.58
CA GLY A 86 16.64 35.39 -10.19
C GLY A 86 16.91 34.21 -9.24
N GLN A 87 16.28 34.19 -8.07
CA GLN A 87 16.31 33.03 -7.17
C GLN A 87 15.04 32.20 -7.32
N ALA A 88 15.16 30.94 -7.70
CA ALA A 88 14.07 29.98 -7.64
C ALA A 88 13.98 29.37 -6.24
N VAL A 89 12.84 29.54 -5.57
CA VAL A 89 12.59 28.94 -4.25
C VAL A 89 11.84 27.62 -4.44
N ILE A 90 12.39 26.53 -3.90
CA ILE A 90 11.73 25.22 -3.85
C ILE A 90 11.12 25.06 -2.46
N GLY A 91 9.78 25.02 -2.37
CA GLY A 91 9.09 24.87 -1.09
C GLY A 91 7.57 24.90 -1.20
N ASN A 92 6.89 24.47 -0.12
CA ASN A 92 5.43 24.47 -0.04
C ASN A 92 4.94 25.90 0.25
N VAL A 93 4.64 26.68 -0.80
CA VAL A 93 4.22 28.08 -0.66
C VAL A 93 2.76 28.13 -0.22
N LYS A 94 2.53 28.45 1.06
CA LYS A 94 1.20 28.86 1.54
C LYS A 94 1.02 30.34 1.20
N GLN A 95 -0.02 30.65 0.44
CA GLN A 95 -0.35 32.03 0.08
C GLN A 95 -0.72 32.80 1.36
N PRO A 96 -0.13 33.98 1.63
CA PRO A 96 -0.50 34.75 2.80
C PRO A 96 -1.93 35.26 2.65
N GLU A 97 -2.73 35.02 3.69
CA GLU A 97 -4.11 35.48 3.81
C GLU A 97 -4.10 37.02 3.87
N MET A 98 -4.59 37.66 2.82
CA MET A 98 -4.78 39.11 2.76
C MET A 98 -5.85 39.50 3.78
N ARG A 99 -5.45 40.08 4.91
CA ARG A 99 -6.35 40.80 5.81
C ARG A 99 -6.37 42.27 5.38
N GLY A 100 -7.55 42.72 4.94
CA GLY A 100 -7.87 44.14 4.76
C GLY A 100 -8.07 44.86 6.07
#